data_AF-F2RFW0-F1
#
_entry.id   AF-F2RFW0-F1
#
_cell.length_a   1.000
_cell.length_b   1.000
_cell.length_c   1.000
_cell.angle_alpha   90.00
_cell.angle_beta   90.00
_cell.angle_gamma   90.00
#
_symmetry.space_group_name_H-M   'P 1'
#
loop_
_entity.id
_entity.type
_entity.pdbx_description
1 polymer ?
#
loop_
_entity_poly.entity_id
_entity_poly.type
_entity_poly.pdbx_seq_one_letter_code
_entity_poly.pdbx_strand_id
1 'polypeptide(L)'
;MNEMVAHTGRYARVMSLHRVGSMADQQHGRRAIEMGPTGEAVAHNLARLRKLRGLSTRQLAALLEQRGRSISPSGIIRMEKAERHVTADELVALAAALGVSPASLYLPQHDGPRQTIPITGVGDVPADTAWEWASNKRPLVLPEGSQKRAMTEYRLYALPPHMAGLVEEAMPLQGWVTRDGVQYNSATGEPREATDG
;
A
#
# COMPACT_ATOMS: atom_id res chain seq x y z
N MET A 1 12.76 50.27 -17.96
CA MET A 1 13.73 49.61 -17.07
C MET A 1 12.91 48.71 -16.15
N ASN A 2 12.72 47.44 -16.52
CA ASN A 2 11.81 46.52 -15.83
C ASN A 2 12.54 45.19 -15.67
N GLU A 3 13.05 44.93 -14.47
CA GLU A 3 13.70 43.66 -14.13
C GLU A 3 12.64 42.60 -13.83
N MET A 4 12.57 41.58 -14.70
CA MET A 4 11.90 40.32 -14.40
C MET A 4 12.88 39.41 -13.65
N VAL A 5 12.49 39.06 -12.43
CA VAL A 5 13.12 38.03 -11.60
C VAL A 5 13.06 36.67 -12.32
N ALA A 6 14.23 36.06 -12.51
CA ALA A 6 14.39 34.76 -13.12
C ALA A 6 14.10 33.63 -12.11
N HIS A 7 13.00 32.89 -12.32
CA HIS A 7 12.79 31.60 -11.69
C HIS A 7 13.50 30.50 -12.50
N THR A 8 14.66 30.09 -12.01
CA THR A 8 15.44 28.96 -12.54
C THR A 8 14.95 27.65 -11.91
N GLY A 9 14.82 26.59 -12.72
CA GLY A 9 14.94 25.22 -12.23
C GLY A 9 13.75 24.28 -12.40
N ARG A 10 13.07 24.32 -13.56
CA ARG A 10 12.09 23.32 -13.99
C ARG A 10 12.76 21.95 -14.20
N TYR A 11 12.10 20.91 -13.68
CA TYR A 11 12.13 19.50 -14.09
C TYR A 11 12.98 19.23 -15.35
N ALA A 12 14.21 18.76 -15.13
CA ALA A 12 15.10 18.35 -16.21
C ALA A 12 14.59 17.06 -16.85
N ARG A 13 13.99 17.27 -18.02
CA ARG A 13 13.64 16.32 -19.09
C ARG A 13 14.86 15.47 -19.46
N VAL A 14 14.76 14.14 -19.40
CA VAL A 14 15.71 13.25 -20.09
C VAL A 14 14.92 12.23 -20.90
N MET A 15 14.69 12.58 -22.17
CA MET A 15 14.42 11.64 -23.25
C MET A 15 15.22 12.12 -24.46
N SER A 16 16.23 11.35 -24.85
CA SER A 16 16.79 11.37 -26.21
C SER A 16 17.31 9.98 -26.56
N LEU A 17 16.93 9.54 -27.75
CA LEU A 17 16.98 8.18 -28.28
C LEU A 17 18.28 7.85 -29.05
N HIS A 18 18.44 6.55 -29.27
CA HIS A 18 19.21 5.82 -30.30
C HIS A 18 20.67 5.40 -30.04
N ARG A 19 20.80 4.12 -29.68
CA ARG A 19 21.63 3.17 -30.43
C ARG A 19 20.92 1.82 -30.47
N VAL A 20 20.46 1.41 -31.65
CA VAL A 20 19.97 0.04 -31.89
C VAL A 20 21.19 -0.89 -31.84
N GLY A 21 21.36 -1.55 -30.69
CA GLY A 21 22.26 -2.68 -30.51
C GLY A 21 21.48 -3.98 -30.76
N SER A 22 22.02 -4.80 -31.66
CA SER A 22 21.67 -6.19 -32.00
C SER A 22 20.72 -6.94 -31.05
N MET A 23 19.60 -7.42 -31.60
CA MET A 23 18.71 -8.44 -31.02
C MET A 23 19.35 -9.85 -31.08
N ALA A 24 20.47 -10.05 -30.39
CA ALA A 24 21.00 -11.37 -30.13
C ALA A 24 21.74 -11.36 -28.80
N ASP A 25 21.29 -12.25 -27.90
CA ASP A 25 22.05 -12.74 -26.75
C ASP A 25 22.13 -11.88 -25.48
N GLN A 26 20.98 -11.54 -24.92
CA GLN A 26 20.88 -11.21 -23.49
C GLN A 26 19.71 -11.93 -22.82
N GLN A 27 19.73 -13.27 -22.87
CA GLN A 27 19.14 -14.04 -21.78
C GLN A 27 19.98 -13.81 -20.52
N HIS A 28 19.83 -12.65 -19.89
CA HIS A 28 20.21 -12.48 -18.49
C HIS A 28 19.34 -13.44 -17.69
N GLY A 29 19.89 -14.61 -17.36
CA GLY A 29 19.30 -15.49 -16.36
C GLY A 29 18.92 -14.64 -15.15
N ARG A 30 17.64 -14.71 -14.73
CA ARG A 30 17.11 -13.88 -13.64
C ARG A 30 18.05 -13.96 -12.46
N ARG A 31 18.81 -12.90 -12.22
CA ARG A 31 19.66 -12.78 -11.03
C ARG A 31 18.73 -12.93 -9.83
N ALA A 32 19.01 -13.88 -8.94
CA ALA A 32 18.18 -14.09 -7.76
C ALA A 32 18.11 -12.75 -7.00
N ILE A 33 16.90 -12.22 -6.80
CA ILE A 33 16.71 -11.00 -6.03
C ILE A 33 17.05 -11.33 -4.58
N GLU A 34 18.08 -10.67 -4.05
CA GLU A 34 18.48 -10.82 -2.65
C GLU A 34 17.33 -10.43 -1.73
N MET A 35 17.22 -11.10 -0.58
CA MET A 35 16.22 -10.76 0.44
C MET A 35 16.55 -9.38 1.00
N GLY A 36 15.60 -8.45 0.93
CA GLY A 36 15.72 -7.15 1.61
C GLY A 36 15.19 -7.20 3.04
N PRO A 37 15.41 -6.13 3.83
CA PRO A 37 15.03 -6.09 5.26
C PRO A 37 13.54 -6.33 5.52
N THR A 38 12.66 -5.90 4.61
CA THR A 38 11.21 -6.18 4.73
C THR A 38 10.92 -7.68 4.58
N GLY A 39 11.64 -8.37 3.69
CA GLY A 39 11.48 -9.81 3.50
C GLY A 39 11.97 -10.61 4.71
N GLU A 40 13.08 -10.17 5.31
CA GLU A 40 13.57 -10.73 6.58
C GLU A 40 12.58 -10.50 7.72
N ALA A 41 11.97 -9.32 7.80
CA ALA A 41 10.91 -9.03 8.76
C ALA A 41 9.71 -9.97 8.60
N VAL A 42 9.28 -10.21 7.35
CA VAL A 42 8.22 -11.19 7.03
C VAL A 42 8.61 -12.59 7.51
N ALA A 43 9.82 -13.05 7.21
CA ALA A 43 10.30 -14.37 7.63
C ALA A 43 10.27 -14.54 9.16
N HIS A 44 10.84 -13.56 9.88
CA HIS A 44 10.88 -13.55 11.33
C HIS A 44 9.49 -13.51 11.96
N ASN A 45 8.62 -12.59 11.50
CA ASN A 45 7.27 -12.44 12.03
C ASN A 45 6.38 -13.63 11.71
N LEU A 46 6.50 -14.24 10.52
CA LEU A 46 5.79 -15.46 10.17
C LEU A 46 6.12 -16.58 11.16
N ALA A 47 7.41 -16.84 11.40
CA ALA A 47 7.85 -17.86 12.34
C ALA A 47 7.35 -17.58 13.76
N ARG A 48 7.47 -16.32 14.21
CA ARG A 48 7.03 -15.88 15.54
C ARG A 48 5.51 -16.05 15.72
N LEU A 49 4.70 -15.52 14.79
CA LEU A 49 3.25 -15.58 14.87
C LEU A 49 2.73 -17.01 14.75
N ARG A 50 3.31 -17.83 13.86
CA ARG A 50 2.94 -19.25 13.76
C ARG A 50 3.17 -19.97 15.10
N LYS A 51 4.34 -19.75 15.73
CA LYS A 51 4.67 -20.34 17.03
C LYS A 51 3.75 -19.84 18.15
N LEU A 52 3.44 -18.55 18.18
CA LEU A 52 2.49 -17.96 19.15
C LEU A 52 1.07 -18.53 19.01
N ARG A 53 0.67 -18.96 17.81
CA ARG A 53 -0.59 -19.66 17.56
C ARG A 53 -0.54 -21.16 17.84
N GLY A 54 0.60 -21.70 18.28
CA GLY A 54 0.79 -23.13 18.53
C GLY A 54 0.70 -24.01 17.27
N LEU A 55 0.89 -23.43 16.08
CA LEU A 55 0.74 -24.13 14.82
C LEU A 55 2.06 -24.77 14.37
N SER A 56 2.04 -26.03 13.99
CA SER A 56 3.08 -26.63 13.16
C SER A 56 3.03 -26.06 11.73
N THR A 57 4.12 -26.22 10.97
CA THR A 57 4.14 -25.82 9.55
C THR A 57 3.14 -26.61 8.72
N ARG A 58 2.87 -27.88 9.07
CA ARG A 58 1.83 -28.71 8.43
C ARG A 58 0.43 -28.18 8.70
N GLN A 59 0.13 -27.78 9.93
CA GLN A 59 -1.18 -27.19 10.27
C GLN A 59 -1.39 -25.85 9.56
N LEU A 60 -0.35 -25.00 9.49
CA LEU A 60 -0.46 -23.75 8.74
C LEU A 60 -0.66 -24.01 7.23
N ALA A 61 0.04 -24.98 6.65
CA ALA A 61 -0.16 -25.39 5.26
C ALA A 61 -1.62 -25.82 5.00
N ALA A 62 -2.19 -26.66 5.87
CA ALA A 62 -3.58 -27.10 5.76
C ALA A 62 -4.57 -25.93 5.90
N LEU A 63 -4.32 -24.97 6.80
CA LEU A 63 -5.15 -23.77 6.95
C LEU A 63 -5.13 -22.86 5.71
N LEU A 64 -3.99 -22.79 5.02
CA LEU A 64 -3.85 -22.02 3.79
C LEU A 64 -4.50 -22.73 2.61
N GLU A 65 -4.40 -24.06 2.53
CA GLU A 65 -5.09 -24.88 1.54
C GLU A 65 -6.62 -24.75 1.65
N GLN A 66 -7.17 -24.80 2.86
CA GLN A 66 -8.60 -24.55 3.11
C GLN A 66 -9.06 -23.15 2.68
N ARG A 67 -8.14 -22.18 2.57
CA ARG A 67 -8.37 -20.82 2.09
C ARG A 67 -8.08 -20.64 0.60
N GLY A 68 -7.88 -21.73 -0.14
CA GLY A 68 -7.61 -21.70 -1.58
C GLY A 68 -6.18 -21.27 -1.95
N ARG A 69 -5.25 -21.22 -0.99
CA ARG A 69 -3.84 -20.88 -1.25
C ARG A 69 -2.91 -21.98 -0.75
N SER A 70 -2.69 -23.01 -1.56
CA SER A 70 -1.79 -24.10 -1.17
C SER A 70 -0.33 -23.62 -1.08
N ILE A 71 0.28 -23.81 0.09
CA ILE A 71 1.71 -23.61 0.34
C ILE A 71 2.20 -24.85 1.08
N SER A 72 3.21 -25.53 0.55
CA SER A 72 3.73 -26.75 1.20
C SER A 72 4.40 -26.42 2.54
N PRO A 73 4.43 -27.37 3.49
CA PRO A 73 5.14 -27.20 4.76
C PRO A 73 6.62 -26.80 4.57
N SER A 74 7.29 -27.39 3.57
CA SER A 74 8.67 -27.03 3.20
C SER A 74 8.77 -25.63 2.60
N GLY A 75 7.74 -25.17 1.88
CA GLY A 75 7.62 -23.79 1.41
C GLY A 75 7.57 -22.80 2.57
N ILE A 76 6.75 -23.10 3.58
CA ILE A 76 6.64 -22.29 4.81
C ILE A 76 7.99 -22.25 5.55
N ILE A 77 8.68 -23.38 5.71
CA ILE A 77 10.00 -23.42 6.36
C ILE A 77 11.00 -22.51 5.62
N ARG A 78 11.03 -22.53 4.29
CA ARG A 78 11.92 -21.65 3.51
C ARG A 78 11.53 -20.18 3.62
N MET A 79 10.24 -19.86 3.68
CA MET A 79 9.78 -18.50 3.94
C MET A 79 10.25 -18.01 5.31
N GLU A 80 10.11 -18.84 6.36
CA GLU A 80 10.55 -18.52 7.73
C GLU A 80 12.07 -18.33 7.87
N LYS A 81 12.84 -18.90 6.95
CA LYS A 81 14.29 -18.75 6.87
C LYS A 81 14.76 -17.65 5.92
N ALA A 82 13.83 -16.88 5.35
CA ALA A 82 14.13 -15.89 4.30
C ALA A 82 14.82 -16.47 3.04
N GLU A 83 14.74 -17.80 2.84
CA GLU A 83 15.27 -18.50 1.66
C GLU A 83 14.29 -18.45 0.47
N ARG A 84 13.06 -18.00 0.73
CA ARG A 84 11.99 -17.85 -0.28
C ARG A 84 11.21 -16.57 -0.02
N HIS A 85 11.16 -15.70 -1.03
CA HIS A 85 10.28 -14.52 -1.04
C HIS A 85 8.81 -14.91 -0.86
N VAL A 86 8.09 -14.08 -0.11
CA VAL A 86 6.63 -14.16 0.06
C VAL A 86 5.99 -13.21 -0.93
N THR A 87 5.09 -13.72 -1.76
CA THR A 87 4.31 -12.89 -2.70
C THR A 87 3.24 -12.08 -1.97
N ALA A 88 2.69 -11.03 -2.61
CA ALA A 88 1.61 -10.23 -2.00
C ALA A 88 0.38 -11.07 -1.63
N ASP A 89 -0.03 -12.01 -2.50
CA ASP A 89 -1.14 -12.93 -2.20
C ASP A 89 -0.85 -13.82 -0.99
N GLU A 90 0.37 -14.35 -0.90
CA GLU A 90 0.79 -15.20 0.22
C GLU A 90 0.84 -14.41 1.51
N LEU A 91 1.33 -13.17 1.47
CA LEU A 91 1.36 -12.27 2.62
C LEU A 91 -0.05 -12.07 3.20
N VAL A 92 -1.03 -11.77 2.33
CA VAL A 92 -2.43 -11.59 2.74
C VAL A 92 -3.05 -12.90 3.23
N ALA A 93 -2.81 -14.01 2.53
CA ALA A 93 -3.33 -15.33 2.94
C ALA A 93 -2.76 -15.77 4.30
N LEU A 94 -1.47 -15.54 4.54
CA LEU A 94 -0.81 -15.80 5.82
C LEU A 94 -1.39 -14.92 6.93
N ALA A 95 -1.57 -13.62 6.68
CA ALA A 95 -2.16 -12.70 7.64
C ALA A 95 -3.59 -13.14 8.04
N ALA A 96 -4.40 -13.52 7.05
CA ALA A 96 -5.76 -14.04 7.27
C ALA A 96 -5.76 -15.39 8.01
N ALA A 97 -4.81 -16.29 7.72
CA ALA A 97 -4.68 -17.58 8.42
C ALA A 97 -4.22 -17.42 9.87
N LEU A 98 -3.37 -16.43 10.16
CA LEU A 98 -2.83 -16.15 11.49
C LEU A 98 -3.72 -15.19 12.32
N GLY A 99 -4.74 -14.59 11.70
CA GLY A 99 -5.66 -13.66 12.33
C GLY A 99 -4.98 -12.33 12.73
N VAL A 100 -4.20 -11.76 11.82
CA VAL A 100 -3.48 -10.48 12.00
C VAL A 100 -3.62 -9.59 10.76
N SER A 101 -3.26 -8.31 10.88
CA SER A 101 -3.12 -7.43 9.69
C SER A 101 -1.88 -7.81 8.87
N PRO A 102 -1.85 -7.56 7.55
CA PRO A 102 -0.65 -7.78 6.73
C PRO A 102 0.58 -7.03 7.26
N ALA A 103 0.38 -5.82 7.81
CA ALA A 103 1.43 -5.03 8.46
C ALA A 103 2.15 -5.77 9.59
N SER A 104 1.45 -6.65 10.30
CA SER A 104 2.03 -7.48 11.37
C SER A 104 3.05 -8.51 10.85
N LEU A 105 3.07 -8.79 9.55
CA LEU A 105 4.08 -9.63 8.92
C LEU A 105 5.27 -8.80 8.45
N TYR A 106 5.06 -7.68 7.75
CA TYR A 106 6.17 -6.95 7.12
C TYR A 106 6.79 -5.83 7.98
N LEU A 107 6.19 -5.46 9.12
CA LEU A 107 6.80 -4.53 10.08
C LEU A 107 7.34 -5.28 11.32
N PRO A 108 8.58 -4.99 11.75
CA PRO A 108 9.10 -5.49 13.02
C PRO A 108 8.24 -5.05 14.22
N GLN A 109 8.02 -5.97 15.15
CA GLN A 109 7.45 -5.67 16.48
C GLN A 109 8.60 -5.45 17.45
N HIS A 110 9.09 -4.22 17.57
CA HIS A 110 10.04 -3.84 18.60
C HIS A 110 9.42 -2.82 19.56
N ASP A 111 9.78 -2.91 20.84
CA ASP A 111 9.06 -2.30 21.96
C ASP A 111 9.50 -0.85 22.28
N GLY A 112 10.28 -0.21 21.42
CA GLY A 112 10.84 1.12 21.67
C GLY A 112 10.32 2.20 20.71
N PRO A 113 9.66 3.29 21.18
CA PRO A 113 9.19 4.37 20.32
C PRO A 113 10.33 5.16 19.62
N ARG A 114 11.58 5.00 20.09
CA ARG A 114 12.77 5.63 19.47
C ARG A 114 13.56 4.69 18.57
N GLN A 115 13.11 3.45 18.40
CA GLN A 115 13.81 2.49 17.56
C GLN A 115 13.48 2.76 16.09
N THR A 116 14.51 2.71 15.25
CA THR A 116 14.32 2.71 13.80
C THR A 116 14.18 1.28 13.29
N ILE A 117 13.40 1.11 12.22
CA ILE A 117 13.27 -0.14 11.50
C ILE A 117 13.67 0.05 10.03
N PRO A 118 14.40 -0.90 9.45
CA PRO A 118 14.77 -0.84 8.04
C PRO A 118 13.56 -1.22 7.17
N ILE A 119 13.23 -0.37 6.19
CA ILE A 119 12.21 -0.65 5.18
C ILE A 119 12.86 -0.70 3.81
N THR A 120 12.55 -1.76 3.05
CA THR A 120 13.08 -1.96 1.69
C THR A 120 12.74 -0.76 0.82
N GLY A 121 13.76 -0.16 0.18
CA GLY A 121 13.58 0.99 -0.72
C GLY A 121 13.41 2.34 -0.03
N VAL A 122 13.42 2.39 1.31
CA VAL A 122 13.29 3.63 2.09
C VAL A 122 14.51 3.86 2.99
N GLY A 123 15.01 2.79 3.63
CA GLY A 123 16.04 2.87 4.67
C GLY A 123 15.44 2.81 6.07
N ASP A 124 16.18 3.32 7.05
CA ASP A 124 15.78 3.30 8.45
C ASP A 124 14.76 4.40 8.76
N VAL A 125 13.62 4.01 9.35
CA VAL A 125 12.56 4.94 9.74
C VAL A 125 12.13 4.70 11.19
N PRO A 126 11.67 5.72 11.92
CA PRO A 126 11.08 5.51 13.25
C PRO A 126 9.94 4.49 13.21
N ALA A 127 9.92 3.56 14.18
CA ALA A 127 8.94 2.47 14.22
C ALA A 127 7.50 2.99 14.30
N ASP A 128 7.25 4.03 15.09
CA ASP A 128 5.94 4.68 15.21
C ASP A 128 5.45 5.20 13.85
N THR A 129 6.32 5.89 13.12
CA THR A 129 6.04 6.45 11.79
C THR A 129 5.72 5.35 10.78
N ALA A 130 6.44 4.23 10.82
CA ALA A 130 6.16 3.09 9.96
C ALA A 130 4.82 2.41 10.28
N TRP A 131 4.50 2.22 11.57
CA TRP A 131 3.23 1.65 12.00
C TRP A 131 2.04 2.57 11.70
N GLU A 132 2.20 3.89 11.85
CA GLU A 132 1.21 4.87 11.45
C GLU A 132 1.00 4.89 9.93
N TRP A 133 2.08 4.79 9.15
CA TRP A 133 2.01 4.68 7.69
C TRP A 133 1.28 3.41 7.24
N ALA A 134 1.63 2.25 7.80
CA ALA A 134 0.95 0.99 7.51
C ALA A 134 -0.51 0.96 7.99
N SER A 135 -0.89 1.86 8.89
CA SER A 135 -2.26 2.02 9.40
C SER A 135 -3.04 3.14 8.69
N ASN A 136 -2.55 3.64 7.55
CA ASN A 136 -3.15 4.73 6.78
C ASN A 136 -3.33 6.06 7.54
N LYS A 137 -2.52 6.33 8.57
CA LYS A 137 -2.63 7.57 9.37
C LYS A 137 -1.86 8.74 8.80
N ARG A 138 -0.72 8.47 8.14
CA ARG A 138 0.19 9.49 7.58
C ARG A 138 1.07 8.93 6.46
N PRO A 139 1.64 9.78 5.58
CA PRO A 139 2.73 9.36 4.70
C PRO A 139 3.99 9.01 5.49
N LEU A 140 4.78 8.10 4.94
CA LEU A 140 6.04 7.64 5.54
C LEU A 140 7.08 8.78 5.62
N VAL A 141 7.20 9.55 4.54
CA VAL A 141 8.11 10.71 4.44
C VAL A 141 7.26 11.99 4.32
N LEU A 142 7.58 13.01 5.13
CA LEU A 142 6.99 14.34 5.01
C LEU A 142 8.02 15.29 4.38
N PRO A 143 7.73 15.91 3.21
CA PRO A 143 8.63 16.88 2.60
C PRO A 143 8.70 18.18 3.41
N GLU A 144 9.86 18.82 3.41
CA GLU A 144 10.05 20.14 4.02
C GLU A 144 9.14 21.18 3.34
N GLY A 145 8.48 22.02 4.15
CA GLY A 145 7.72 23.18 3.67
C GLY A 145 6.28 22.95 3.21
N SER A 146 5.79 21.71 3.06
CA SER A 146 4.40 21.46 2.62
C SER A 146 3.74 20.23 3.25
N GLN A 147 3.90 20.06 4.57
CA GLN A 147 3.30 18.95 5.33
C GLN A 147 1.79 18.83 5.13
N LYS A 148 1.05 19.95 5.10
CA LYS A 148 -0.40 19.97 4.88
C LYS A 148 -0.77 19.37 3.52
N ARG A 149 -0.04 19.74 2.47
CA ARG A 149 -0.25 19.24 1.11
C ARG A 149 0.05 17.75 1.04
N ALA A 150 1.19 17.31 1.55
CA ALA A 150 1.58 15.89 1.56
C ALA A 150 0.56 15.03 2.33
N MET A 151 0.04 15.51 3.46
CA MET A 151 -1.00 14.81 4.21
C MET A 151 -2.33 14.75 3.44
N THR A 152 -2.70 15.82 2.74
CA THR A 152 -3.91 15.87 1.92
C THR A 152 -3.79 14.89 0.76
N GLU A 153 -2.72 14.96 -0.02
CA GLU A 153 -2.44 14.03 -1.12
C GLU A 153 -2.40 12.58 -0.64
N TYR A 154 -1.77 12.32 0.51
CA TYR A 154 -1.77 10.98 1.10
C TYR A 154 -3.18 10.47 1.37
N ARG A 155 -4.07 11.26 1.99
CA ARG A 155 -5.47 10.85 2.21
C ARG A 155 -6.21 10.61 0.91
N LEU A 156 -6.02 11.48 -0.09
CA LEU A 156 -6.68 11.36 -1.40
C LEU A 156 -6.31 10.06 -2.14
N TYR A 157 -5.04 9.65 -2.07
CA TYR A 157 -4.53 8.52 -2.86
C TYR A 157 -4.43 7.19 -2.09
N ALA A 158 -4.31 7.23 -0.75
CA ALA A 158 -4.14 6.02 0.07
C ALA A 158 -5.45 5.50 0.67
N LEU A 159 -6.51 6.32 0.70
CA LEU A 159 -7.79 5.94 1.29
C LEU A 159 -8.89 5.85 0.21
N PRO A 160 -9.85 4.92 0.35
CA PRO A 160 -11.07 4.97 -0.44
C PRO A 160 -11.77 6.32 -0.27
N PRO A 161 -12.49 6.83 -1.28
CA PRO A 161 -13.08 8.18 -1.25
C PRO A 161 -13.89 8.49 0.02
N HIS A 162 -14.65 7.52 0.54
CA HIS A 162 -15.46 7.72 1.75
C HIS A 162 -14.65 7.85 3.04
N MET A 163 -13.45 7.26 3.10
CA MET A 163 -12.53 7.38 4.23
C MET A 163 -11.60 8.60 4.09
N ALA A 164 -11.35 9.04 2.87
CA ALA A 164 -10.56 10.26 2.59
C ALA A 164 -11.27 11.56 3.02
N GLY A 165 -12.53 11.48 3.47
CA GLY A 165 -13.39 12.62 3.73
C GLY A 165 -14.04 13.21 2.48
N LEU A 166 -14.04 12.48 1.35
CA LEU A 166 -14.52 12.97 0.05
C LEU A 166 -15.96 12.56 -0.27
N VAL A 167 -16.67 11.85 0.62
CA VAL A 167 -18.03 11.35 0.31
C VAL A 167 -19.16 12.22 0.87
N GLU A 168 -18.88 13.21 1.71
CA GLU A 168 -19.86 14.31 1.88
C GLU A 168 -19.98 15.19 0.62
N GLU A 169 -18.96 15.14 -0.25
CA GLU A 169 -18.93 15.80 -1.57
C GLU A 169 -19.06 14.83 -2.76
N ALA A 170 -19.41 13.57 -2.53
CA ALA A 170 -19.93 12.72 -3.59
C ALA A 170 -21.39 13.08 -3.87
N MET A 171 -21.62 14.36 -4.22
CA MET A 171 -22.80 14.75 -4.99
C MET A 171 -22.85 13.83 -6.20
N PRO A 172 -23.94 13.10 -6.45
CA PRO A 172 -24.13 12.55 -7.78
C PRO A 172 -24.28 13.76 -8.69
N LEU A 173 -23.23 14.12 -9.43
CA LEU A 173 -23.26 15.22 -10.40
C LEU A 173 -24.23 14.96 -11.57
N GLN A 174 -24.97 13.84 -11.55
CA GLN A 174 -26.08 13.51 -12.44
C GLN A 174 -27.15 12.68 -11.70
N GLY A 175 -27.93 13.26 -10.77
CA GLY A 175 -28.98 12.52 -10.06
C GLY A 175 -30.18 13.35 -9.59
N TRP A 176 -31.27 12.69 -9.22
CA TRP A 176 -32.42 13.35 -8.60
C TRP A 176 -32.37 13.15 -7.07
N VAL A 177 -32.56 14.22 -6.31
CA VAL A 177 -32.60 14.20 -4.83
C VAL A 177 -34.02 14.47 -4.38
N THR A 178 -34.54 13.69 -3.42
CA THR A 178 -35.89 13.92 -2.88
C THR A 178 -35.83 14.78 -1.62
N ARG A 179 -36.58 15.89 -1.59
CA ARG A 179 -36.79 16.74 -0.41
C ARG A 179 -38.27 17.04 -0.27
N ASP A 180 -38.83 16.85 0.91
CA ASP A 180 -40.24 17.11 1.20
C ASP A 180 -41.22 16.43 0.21
N GLY A 181 -40.87 15.22 -0.24
CA GLY A 181 -41.65 14.45 -1.22
C GLY A 181 -41.50 14.91 -2.69
N VAL A 182 -40.72 15.95 -2.96
CA VAL A 182 -40.46 16.47 -4.31
C VAL A 182 -39.06 16.07 -4.78
N GLN A 183 -38.95 15.58 -6.02
CA GLN A 183 -37.65 15.29 -6.63
C GLN A 183 -37.06 16.55 -7.25
N TYR A 184 -35.78 16.81 -6.99
CA TYR A 184 -35.03 17.94 -7.53
C TYR A 184 -33.80 17.45 -8.29
N ASN A 185 -33.45 18.10 -9.40
CA ASN A 185 -32.21 17.84 -10.11
C ASN A 185 -31.02 18.27 -9.24
N SER A 186 -30.07 17.37 -8.99
CA SER A 186 -28.90 17.65 -8.13
C SER A 186 -27.96 18.71 -8.68
N ALA A 187 -27.99 18.97 -9.99
CA ALA A 187 -27.14 19.95 -10.66
C ALA A 187 -27.82 21.32 -10.84
N THR A 188 -29.12 21.37 -11.13
CA THR A 188 -29.84 22.63 -11.41
C THR A 188 -30.71 23.12 -10.25
N GLY A 189 -31.05 22.25 -9.29
CA GLY A 189 -31.98 22.56 -8.20
C GLY A 189 -33.44 22.66 -8.66
N GLU A 190 -33.72 22.38 -9.93
CA GLU A 190 -35.08 22.45 -10.47
C GLU A 190 -35.89 21.23 -10.03
N PRO A 191 -37.15 21.43 -9.60
CA PRO A 191 -38.05 20.32 -9.31
C PRO A 191 -38.36 19.54 -10.58
N ARG A 192 -38.53 18.23 -10.45
CA ARG A 192 -38.97 17.35 -11.52
C ARG A 192 -40.43 17.71 -11.85
N GLU A 193 -40.68 18.19 -13.06
CA GLU A 193 -42.06 18.45 -13.52
C GLU A 193 -42.90 17.19 -13.34
N ALA A 194 -44.06 17.34 -12.70
CA ALA A 194 -45.02 16.26 -12.62
C ALA A 194 -45.48 15.95 -14.05
N THR A 195 -45.15 14.76 -14.53
CA THR A 195 -45.75 14.26 -15.77
C THR A 195 -47.21 14.00 -15.46
N ASP A 196 -48.09 14.93 -15.85
CA ASP A 196 -49.53 14.71 -15.90
C ASP A 196 -49.79 13.46 -16.75
N GLY A 197 -50.46 12.48 -16.15
CA GLY A 197 -51.03 11.31 -16.80
C GLY A 197 -52.53 11.48 -16.93
#